data_AF-A0A3D4EC10-F1
#
_entry.id   AF-A0A3D4EC10-F1
#
_cell.length_a   1.000
_cell.length_b   1.000
_cell.length_c   1.000
_cell.angle_alpha   90.00
_cell.angle_beta   90.00
_cell.angle_gamma   90.00
#
_symmetry.space_group_name_H-M   'P 1'
#
loop_
_entity.id
_entity.type
_entity.pdbx_description
1 polymer ?
#
loop_
_entity_poly.entity_id
_entity_poly.type
_entity_poly.pdbx_seq_one_letter_code
_entity_poly.pdbx_strand_id
1 'polypeptide(L)'
;MKKKVLSIVLALCLIACLIPLMGAATNDVTCPGCGSSEYLTKLDGQYGYKTAQVGDAAKGHYAVYRCTSPVCSQSSCGYWDYLAGDVIPHDYNKWGECTTCWYECMHSSTDRIWRSENGQYWKECGACGREFAKKDIPVVTISAPDEVCRTQDCAFTFNLPEGCVNPEYGYEFVSVGSGDSAVINNGVCSGKIEAEWYAPDESSFTLTAYVTTSDGFTVTASKVIKVVDGHRGGTADCRTKAVCEICGQPYGDVDKSNHTGGTELKNDKPATCTVDGYTGDICCIGCGDVLTAGKAIPAEGHKGGTADCHSKAICEVCHQPYGDVDKSNHTGGTELRGDKPATCVDAGYTGDTYCLGCNAVLVTGKALPAEGHIGGVADCHTKAICAICDQPYGDVDKANHTGGTELRGDKPATCTVDGYTGDTYCLGCGEILVTGEAIPAEGHKGGTATTTEKAVCEVCGEPYGELLPAPEPTPTPAPTPAPTDKPADDGTPKTGDDGSVTLWLAILLISGGAITVTVRSARKSK
;
A
#
# COMPACT_ATOMS: atom_id res chain seq x y z
N MET A 1 35.77 -21.99 -137.05
CA MET A 1 34.59 -22.47 -137.82
C MET A 1 33.61 -21.31 -137.96
N LYS A 2 33.64 -20.53 -139.05
CA LYS A 2 32.79 -20.67 -140.25
C LYS A 2 31.26 -20.72 -139.98
N LYS A 3 30.63 -19.53 -140.06
CA LYS A 3 29.37 -19.26 -140.79
C LYS A 3 28.04 -19.98 -140.42
N LYS A 4 27.88 -20.61 -139.25
CA LYS A 4 26.58 -21.27 -138.89
C LYS A 4 25.72 -20.65 -137.77
N VAL A 5 26.20 -19.64 -137.04
CA VAL A 5 25.38 -18.94 -136.01
C VAL A 5 24.69 -17.69 -136.59
N LEU A 6 25.27 -17.09 -137.64
CA LEU A 6 24.84 -15.79 -138.20
C LEU A 6 23.49 -15.83 -138.97
N SER A 7 22.93 -17.01 -139.23
CA SER A 7 21.72 -17.18 -140.05
C SER A 7 20.46 -17.52 -139.24
N ILE A 8 20.55 -17.73 -137.92
CA ILE A 8 19.39 -18.06 -137.07
C ILE A 8 18.86 -16.81 -136.35
N VAL A 9 19.74 -15.93 -135.88
CA VAL A 9 19.34 -14.63 -135.30
C VAL A 9 18.67 -13.74 -136.34
N LEU A 10 19.14 -13.80 -137.60
CA LEU A 10 18.58 -13.01 -138.72
C LEU A 10 17.12 -13.39 -139.08
N ALA A 11 16.65 -14.57 -138.67
CA ALA A 11 15.30 -15.07 -139.00
C ALA A 11 14.20 -14.58 -138.05
N LEU A 12 14.56 -14.14 -136.83
CA LEU A 12 13.60 -13.54 -135.89
C LEU A 12 13.34 -12.05 -136.15
N CYS A 13 14.09 -11.43 -137.07
CA CYS A 13 13.92 -10.02 -137.46
C CYS A 13 12.80 -9.79 -138.51
N LEU A 14 11.98 -10.79 -138.84
CA LEU A 14 11.03 -10.74 -139.96
C LEU A 14 9.55 -10.99 -139.60
N ILE A 15 9.19 -11.04 -138.31
CA ILE A 15 7.78 -11.11 -137.86
C ILE A 15 7.49 -10.01 -136.82
N ALA A 16 7.73 -8.75 -137.19
CA ALA A 16 7.24 -7.56 -136.47
C ALA A 16 7.27 -6.24 -137.30
N CYS A 17 7.29 -6.30 -138.64
CA CYS A 17 7.27 -5.08 -139.47
C CYS A 17 5.87 -4.48 -139.59
N LEU A 18 5.39 -3.82 -138.53
CA LEU A 18 4.21 -2.94 -138.55
C LEU A 18 4.30 -1.89 -137.43
N ILE A 19 3.86 -0.65 -137.76
CA ILE A 19 3.61 0.49 -136.85
C ILE A 19 4.89 1.25 -136.38
N PRO A 20 4.87 2.61 -136.24
CA PRO A 20 6.10 3.43 -136.31
C PRO A 20 6.74 3.83 -134.97
N LEU A 21 7.88 4.54 -135.05
CA LEU A 21 8.47 5.29 -133.93
C LEU A 21 7.49 6.37 -133.43
N MET A 22 7.14 6.33 -132.14
CA MET A 22 6.87 7.53 -131.34
C MET A 22 7.34 7.33 -129.90
N GLY A 23 8.55 7.81 -129.60
CA GLY A 23 8.98 7.99 -128.22
C GLY A 23 8.36 9.27 -127.65
N ALA A 24 7.18 9.15 -127.03
CA ALA A 24 6.55 10.26 -126.32
C ALA A 24 7.00 10.24 -124.84
N ALA A 25 7.69 11.29 -124.40
CA ALA A 25 7.94 11.50 -122.98
C ALA A 25 6.67 12.06 -122.33
N THR A 26 6.05 11.29 -121.42
CA THR A 26 4.94 11.80 -120.61
C THR A 26 5.51 12.60 -119.44
N ASN A 27 5.34 13.92 -119.49
CA ASN A 27 5.73 14.82 -118.40
C ASN A 27 4.62 14.84 -117.34
N ASP A 28 4.39 13.69 -116.70
CA ASP A 28 3.31 13.51 -115.73
C ASP A 28 3.60 14.30 -114.44
N VAL A 29 2.66 15.16 -114.03
CA VAL A 29 2.78 15.93 -112.78
C VAL A 29 2.49 15.00 -111.61
N THR A 30 3.54 14.70 -110.84
CA THR A 30 3.53 13.76 -109.72
C THR A 30 3.64 14.47 -108.38
N CYS A 31 3.10 13.85 -107.32
CA CYS A 31 3.34 14.30 -105.96
C CYS A 31 4.84 14.19 -105.63
N PRO A 32 5.54 15.29 -105.26
CA PRO A 32 7.00 15.28 -105.10
C PRO A 32 7.52 14.47 -103.89
N GLY A 33 6.65 13.80 -103.13
CA GLY A 33 7.02 12.86 -102.07
C GLY A 33 6.99 11.38 -102.48
N CYS A 34 5.96 10.96 -103.22
CA CYS A 34 5.69 9.54 -103.49
C CYS A 34 5.57 9.19 -104.98
N GLY A 35 5.58 10.19 -105.87
CA GLY A 35 5.44 9.97 -107.31
C GLY A 35 4.01 9.71 -107.80
N SER A 36 2.97 9.72 -106.95
CA SER A 36 1.59 9.46 -107.41
C SER A 36 0.99 10.66 -108.16
N SER A 37 0.17 10.38 -109.19
CA SER A 37 -0.35 11.36 -110.16
C SER A 37 -1.89 11.48 -110.17
N GLU A 38 -2.56 11.24 -109.03
CA GLU A 38 -4.03 11.17 -108.95
C GLU A 38 -4.77 12.48 -109.33
N TYR A 39 -4.06 13.61 -109.44
CA TYR A 39 -4.62 14.92 -109.78
C TYR A 39 -5.14 15.07 -111.24
N LEU A 40 -5.03 14.06 -112.09
CA LEU A 40 -5.39 14.13 -113.52
C LEU A 40 -6.81 13.64 -113.88
N THR A 41 -7.68 13.33 -112.92
CA THR A 41 -9.09 12.95 -113.21
C THR A 41 -10.02 14.10 -113.63
N LYS A 42 -9.51 15.33 -113.79
CA LYS A 42 -10.32 16.52 -114.17
C LYS A 42 -9.70 17.51 -115.18
N LEU A 43 -8.49 17.29 -115.69
CA LEU A 43 -7.83 18.22 -116.62
C LEU A 43 -7.30 17.49 -117.85
N ASP A 44 -8.10 17.46 -118.91
CA ASP A 44 -7.75 16.87 -120.21
C ASP A 44 -7.10 17.93 -121.13
N GLY A 45 -5.82 17.74 -121.45
CA GLY A 45 -5.05 18.61 -122.35
C GLY A 45 -3.58 18.81 -121.95
N GLN A 46 -2.83 19.52 -122.80
CA GLN A 46 -1.42 19.85 -122.54
C GLN A 46 -1.32 21.10 -121.65
N TYR A 47 -1.07 20.87 -120.36
CA TYR A 47 -0.82 21.90 -119.35
C TYR A 47 0.67 21.97 -118.99
N GLY A 48 1.13 23.15 -118.58
CA GLY A 48 2.46 23.37 -118.04
C GLY A 48 2.39 24.10 -116.70
N TYR A 49 3.23 23.69 -115.74
CA TYR A 49 3.34 24.38 -114.46
C TYR A 49 4.51 25.36 -114.47
N LYS A 50 4.38 26.45 -113.72
CA LYS A 50 5.47 27.36 -113.40
C LYS A 50 5.39 27.69 -111.92
N THR A 51 6.46 27.46 -111.17
CA THR A 51 6.55 27.97 -109.80
C THR A 51 6.50 29.49 -109.84
N ALA A 52 5.63 30.08 -109.02
CA ALA A 52 5.55 31.53 -108.93
C ALA A 52 6.92 32.11 -108.51
N GLN A 53 7.36 33.16 -109.19
CA GLN A 53 8.53 33.90 -108.75
C GLN A 53 8.19 34.64 -107.45
N VAL A 54 9.18 34.81 -106.58
CA VAL A 54 8.98 35.33 -105.21
C VAL A 54 8.48 36.77 -105.28
N GLY A 55 7.22 36.99 -104.87
CA GLY A 55 6.54 38.29 -104.92
C GLY A 55 5.02 38.14 -104.86
N ASP A 56 4.42 37.66 -105.95
CA ASP A 56 2.97 37.83 -106.21
C ASP A 56 2.08 36.61 -105.89
N ALA A 57 2.63 35.55 -105.29
CA ALA A 57 1.84 34.40 -104.86
C ALA A 57 1.21 34.66 -103.48
N ALA A 58 -0.12 34.84 -103.45
CA ALA A 58 -0.89 34.69 -102.22
C ALA A 58 -0.62 33.28 -101.63
N LYS A 59 -0.39 33.22 -100.31
CA LYS A 59 0.16 32.04 -99.61
C LYS A 59 -0.59 30.73 -99.97
N GLY A 60 0.05 29.87 -100.77
CA GLY A 60 -0.41 28.50 -101.05
C GLY A 60 -0.88 28.21 -102.49
N HIS A 61 -1.05 29.22 -103.35
CA HIS A 61 -1.56 28.99 -104.70
C HIS A 61 -0.46 28.70 -105.74
N TYR A 62 -0.71 27.70 -106.60
CA TYR A 62 0.05 27.46 -107.83
C TYR A 62 -0.79 27.92 -109.02
N ALA A 63 -0.20 28.72 -109.91
CA ALA A 63 -0.82 29.05 -111.19
C ALA A 63 -0.52 27.93 -112.22
N VAL A 64 -1.58 27.29 -112.72
CA VAL A 64 -1.48 26.30 -113.80
C VAL A 64 -1.79 26.99 -115.13
N TYR A 65 -0.91 26.83 -116.11
CA TYR A 65 -1.05 27.47 -117.41
C TYR A 65 -1.36 26.44 -118.50
N ARG A 66 -2.27 26.79 -119.42
CA ARG A 66 -2.63 25.93 -120.55
C ARG A 66 -1.84 26.34 -121.79
N CYS A 67 -1.22 25.39 -122.47
CA CYS A 67 -0.68 25.67 -123.80
C CYS A 67 -1.83 25.71 -124.81
N THR A 68 -1.97 26.81 -125.55
CA THR A 68 -2.94 26.97 -126.63
C THR A 68 -2.34 26.76 -128.03
N SER A 69 -1.02 26.56 -128.12
CA SER A 69 -0.31 26.33 -129.39
C SER A 69 -0.47 24.89 -129.88
N PRO A 70 -0.84 24.64 -131.14
CA PRO A 70 -1.08 23.29 -131.68
C PRO A 70 0.20 22.46 -131.91
N VAL A 71 1.38 22.98 -131.58
CA VAL A 71 2.70 22.32 -131.76
C VAL A 71 3.50 22.25 -130.46
N CYS A 72 2.82 22.10 -129.32
CA CYS A 72 3.43 22.15 -127.98
C CYS A 72 4.32 20.94 -127.58
N SER A 73 4.79 20.15 -128.55
CA SER A 73 5.55 18.91 -128.34
C SER A 73 7.06 19.02 -128.61
N GLN A 74 7.60 20.23 -128.85
CA GLN A 74 9.03 20.45 -129.09
C GLN A 74 9.63 21.49 -128.16
N SER A 75 10.71 21.12 -127.47
CA SER A 75 11.28 21.84 -126.31
C SER A 75 12.15 23.06 -126.66
N SER A 76 11.78 23.82 -127.70
CA SER A 76 12.64 24.90 -128.24
C SER A 76 11.89 26.10 -128.84
N CYS A 77 10.57 26.21 -128.66
CA CYS A 77 9.83 27.43 -128.98
C CYS A 77 10.05 28.49 -127.88
N GLY A 78 10.74 29.57 -128.24
CA GLY A 78 10.86 30.77 -127.41
C GLY A 78 9.63 31.66 -127.55
N TYR A 79 9.29 32.35 -126.45
CA TYR A 79 8.06 33.12 -126.25
C TYR A 79 6.77 32.27 -126.15
N TRP A 80 6.10 32.40 -125.01
CA TRP A 80 4.91 31.62 -124.65
C TRP A 80 3.80 32.61 -124.28
N ASP A 81 2.74 32.67 -125.08
CA ASP A 81 1.54 33.45 -124.77
C ASP A 81 0.72 32.73 -123.69
N TYR A 82 1.15 32.90 -122.44
CA TYR A 82 0.43 32.42 -121.27
C TYR A 82 -0.86 33.22 -121.07
N LEU A 83 -1.97 32.71 -121.61
CA LEU A 83 -3.28 33.04 -121.05
C LEU A 83 -3.29 32.62 -119.57
N ALA A 84 -3.66 33.54 -118.69
CA ALA A 84 -3.83 33.23 -117.27
C ALA A 84 -4.98 32.21 -117.14
N GLY A 85 -4.63 30.98 -116.78
CA GLY A 85 -5.60 29.94 -116.45
C GLY A 85 -6.27 30.24 -115.11
N ASP A 86 -7.40 29.57 -114.85
CA ASP A 86 -8.09 29.67 -113.57
C ASP A 86 -7.13 29.35 -112.42
N VAL A 87 -7.03 30.26 -111.45
CA VAL A 87 -6.21 30.05 -110.25
C VAL A 87 -6.85 28.94 -109.43
N ILE A 88 -6.23 27.76 -109.40
CA ILE A 88 -6.74 26.63 -108.62
C ILE A 88 -6.71 27.02 -107.13
N PRO A 89 -7.86 27.04 -106.44
CA PRO A 89 -7.92 27.45 -105.05
C PRO A 89 -7.49 26.29 -104.15
N HIS A 90 -6.20 26.25 -103.77
CA HIS A 90 -5.75 25.42 -102.67
C HIS A 90 -6.18 26.04 -101.34
N ASP A 91 -7.46 25.85 -100.99
CA ASP A 91 -7.90 26.02 -99.61
C ASP A 91 -7.22 24.94 -98.74
N TYR A 92 -6.18 25.37 -98.03
CA TYR A 92 -5.35 24.54 -97.17
C TYR A 92 -6.13 23.83 -96.04
N ASN A 93 -7.35 24.27 -95.74
CA ASN A 93 -8.11 23.75 -94.60
C ASN A 93 -9.03 22.57 -94.92
N LYS A 94 -9.20 22.13 -96.19
CA LYS A 94 -9.99 20.90 -96.49
C LYS A 94 -9.46 19.96 -97.57
N TRP A 95 -9.12 20.40 -98.79
CA TRP A 95 -8.96 19.50 -99.95
C TRP A 95 -7.56 19.59 -100.61
N GLY A 96 -6.50 19.39 -99.83
CA GLY A 96 -5.10 19.60 -100.27
C GLY A 96 -4.08 18.56 -99.80
N GLU A 97 -4.50 17.32 -99.51
CA GLU A 97 -3.60 16.26 -99.04
C GLU A 97 -3.44 15.15 -100.08
N CYS A 98 -2.20 14.68 -100.28
CA CYS A 98 -1.96 13.50 -101.11
C CYS A 98 -2.42 12.25 -100.33
N THR A 99 -3.61 11.76 -100.67
CA THR A 99 -4.20 10.45 -100.32
C THR A 99 -3.20 9.29 -100.21
N THR A 100 -2.18 9.26 -101.07
CA THR A 100 -1.18 8.18 -101.13
C THR A 100 -0.06 8.31 -100.09
N CYS A 101 0.27 9.51 -99.60
CA CYS A 101 1.48 9.72 -98.76
C CYS A 101 1.40 10.83 -97.70
N TRP A 102 0.27 11.52 -97.57
CA TRP A 102 -0.01 12.52 -96.52
C TRP A 102 1.04 13.64 -96.47
N TYR A 103 1.40 14.15 -97.65
CA TYR A 103 2.64 14.91 -97.87
C TYR A 103 2.83 16.12 -96.93
N GLU A 104 3.93 16.09 -96.18
CA GLU A 104 4.34 17.18 -95.30
C GLU A 104 4.87 18.40 -96.08
N CYS A 105 4.81 19.58 -95.48
CA CYS A 105 5.35 20.79 -96.09
C CYS A 105 6.88 20.72 -96.22
N MET A 106 7.41 20.98 -97.42
CA MET A 106 8.86 20.94 -97.74
C MET A 106 9.70 22.10 -97.13
N HIS A 107 9.25 22.71 -96.04
CA HIS A 107 10.05 23.65 -95.27
C HIS A 107 11.09 22.88 -94.44
N SER A 108 12.14 23.57 -93.98
CA SER A 108 13.25 22.90 -93.30
C SER A 108 12.79 22.28 -91.98
N SER A 109 13.40 21.18 -91.55
CA SER A 109 13.07 20.57 -90.24
C SER A 109 13.35 21.52 -89.06
N THR A 110 14.26 22.48 -89.25
CA THR A 110 14.54 23.60 -88.35
C THR A 110 13.38 24.59 -88.18
N ASP A 111 12.37 24.57 -89.05
CA ASP A 111 11.18 25.44 -88.94
C ASP A 111 10.06 24.83 -88.06
N ARG A 112 10.25 23.63 -87.47
CA ARG A 112 9.19 22.94 -86.69
C ARG A 112 9.27 23.32 -85.19
N ILE A 113 8.45 24.29 -84.79
CA ILE A 113 8.36 24.82 -83.42
C ILE A 113 7.40 23.95 -82.60
N TRP A 114 7.74 23.61 -81.35
CA TRP A 114 6.80 22.96 -80.43
C TRP A 114 5.77 23.96 -79.87
N ARG A 115 4.51 23.53 -79.79
CA ARG A 115 3.39 24.21 -79.15
C ARG A 115 2.72 23.29 -78.13
N SER A 116 2.16 23.90 -77.09
CA SER A 116 1.35 23.20 -76.10
C SER A 116 0.25 24.11 -75.56
N GLU A 117 -0.96 23.56 -75.42
CA GLU A 117 -2.15 24.27 -74.93
C GLU A 117 -3.19 23.24 -74.47
N ASN A 118 -4.00 23.57 -73.46
CA ASN A 118 -5.16 22.76 -73.03
C ASN A 118 -4.85 21.26 -72.76
N GLY A 119 -3.63 20.95 -72.32
CA GLY A 119 -3.19 19.57 -72.05
C GLY A 119 -2.72 18.79 -73.29
N GLN A 120 -2.61 19.42 -74.46
CA GLN A 120 -2.11 18.81 -75.70
C GLN A 120 -0.86 19.52 -76.23
N TYR A 121 -0.03 18.79 -76.99
CA TYR A 121 1.15 19.28 -77.67
C TYR A 121 1.15 18.96 -79.16
N TRP A 122 1.78 19.81 -79.97
CA TRP A 122 1.91 19.64 -81.42
C TRP A 122 3.12 20.42 -81.97
N LYS A 123 3.55 20.08 -83.18
CA LYS A 123 4.51 20.91 -83.94
C LYS A 123 3.73 21.95 -84.76
N GLU A 124 4.28 23.14 -84.93
CA GLU A 124 3.83 24.16 -85.87
C GLU A 124 4.98 24.45 -86.86
N CYS A 125 4.69 24.53 -88.15
CA CYS A 125 5.67 24.93 -89.15
C CYS A 125 5.79 26.46 -89.19
N GLY A 126 6.79 27.04 -88.50
CA GLY A 126 6.98 28.50 -88.37
C GLY A 126 7.08 29.27 -89.69
N ALA A 127 7.50 28.60 -90.78
CA ALA A 127 7.51 29.18 -92.13
C ALA A 127 6.11 29.42 -92.75
N CYS A 128 5.08 28.69 -92.33
CA CYS A 128 3.73 28.77 -92.93
C CYS A 128 2.53 28.73 -91.96
N GLY A 129 2.74 28.51 -90.66
CA GLY A 129 1.69 28.43 -89.64
C GLY A 129 0.87 27.14 -89.63
N ARG A 130 1.30 26.08 -90.34
CA ARG A 130 0.58 24.80 -90.35
C ARG A 130 0.79 24.06 -89.03
N GLU A 131 -0.29 23.82 -88.29
CA GLU A 131 -0.31 22.91 -87.15
C GLU A 131 -0.24 21.44 -87.64
N PHE A 132 0.53 20.62 -86.92
CA PHE A 132 0.53 19.17 -87.08
C PHE A 132 -0.48 18.53 -86.10
N ALA A 133 -0.78 17.24 -86.25
CA ALA A 133 -1.72 16.52 -85.39
C ALA A 133 -1.37 16.66 -83.89
N LYS A 134 -2.36 17.05 -83.09
CA LYS A 134 -2.21 17.26 -81.64
C LYS A 134 -2.24 15.93 -80.89
N LYS A 135 -1.44 15.84 -79.84
CA LYS A 135 -1.30 14.67 -78.95
C LYS A 135 -1.49 15.10 -77.50
N ASP A 136 -2.05 14.25 -76.66
CA ASP A 136 -2.18 14.55 -75.23
C ASP A 136 -0.81 14.56 -74.53
N ILE A 137 -0.59 15.53 -73.65
CA ILE A 137 0.64 15.65 -72.86
C ILE A 137 0.65 14.54 -71.79
N PRO A 138 1.67 13.66 -71.75
CA PRO A 138 1.77 12.63 -70.72
C PRO A 138 1.79 13.22 -69.30
N VAL A 139 1.01 12.65 -68.39
CA VAL A 139 0.90 13.17 -67.02
C VAL A 139 2.09 12.74 -66.17
N VAL A 140 2.91 13.70 -65.75
CA VAL A 140 3.98 13.53 -64.75
C VAL A 140 3.49 14.03 -63.40
N THR A 141 3.56 13.19 -62.38
CA THR A 141 3.13 13.48 -61.01
C THR A 141 4.33 13.41 -60.06
N ILE A 142 4.64 14.51 -59.38
CA ILE A 142 5.72 14.56 -58.39
C ILE A 142 5.16 14.18 -57.01
N SER A 143 5.76 13.16 -56.39
CA SER A 143 5.57 12.80 -54.99
C SER A 143 6.79 13.26 -54.18
N ALA A 144 6.60 14.36 -53.45
CA ALA A 144 7.57 15.01 -52.57
C ALA A 144 6.81 15.60 -51.36
N PRO A 145 7.45 15.87 -50.21
CA PRO A 145 6.82 16.61 -49.11
C PRO A 145 6.38 18.02 -49.52
N ASP A 146 5.50 18.65 -48.73
CA ASP A 146 5.11 20.06 -48.90
C ASP A 146 6.04 21.02 -48.14
N GLU A 147 6.61 20.56 -47.03
CA GLU A 147 7.57 21.27 -46.18
C GLU A 147 8.70 20.31 -45.77
N VAL A 148 9.93 20.81 -45.70
CA VAL A 148 11.12 20.07 -45.24
C VAL A 148 11.89 20.93 -44.22
N CYS A 149 12.49 20.31 -43.20
CA CYS A 149 13.37 21.04 -42.28
C CYS A 149 14.69 21.38 -42.98
N ARG A 150 15.29 22.56 -42.70
CA ARG A 150 16.59 22.97 -43.29
C ARG A 150 17.75 21.98 -43.04
N THR A 151 17.61 21.09 -42.07
CA THR A 151 18.59 20.05 -41.69
C THR A 151 18.28 18.66 -42.26
N GLN A 152 17.29 18.50 -43.14
CA GLN A 152 16.85 17.23 -43.70
C GLN A 152 16.80 17.29 -45.23
N ASP A 153 17.32 16.26 -45.89
CA ASP A 153 17.29 16.17 -47.35
C ASP A 153 15.87 15.93 -47.89
N CYS A 154 15.50 16.61 -48.98
CA CYS A 154 14.25 16.36 -49.67
C CYS A 154 14.41 15.21 -50.68
N ALA A 155 13.94 14.02 -50.30
CA ALA A 155 13.77 12.88 -51.20
C ALA A 155 12.41 12.95 -51.91
N PHE A 156 12.38 12.63 -53.20
CA PHE A 156 11.17 12.67 -54.02
C PHE A 156 11.16 11.58 -55.09
N THR A 157 9.97 11.34 -55.66
CA THR A 157 9.77 10.47 -56.82
C THR A 157 8.83 11.08 -57.84
N PHE A 158 8.89 10.61 -59.09
CA PHE A 158 7.90 10.89 -60.13
C PHE A 158 7.73 9.68 -61.06
N ASN A 159 6.59 9.58 -61.74
CA ASN A 159 6.37 8.52 -62.72
C ASN A 159 7.04 8.86 -64.07
N LEU A 160 7.63 7.87 -64.74
CA LEU A 160 8.00 7.94 -66.15
C LEU A 160 6.81 7.46 -67.00
N PRO A 161 6.14 8.31 -67.79
CA PRO A 161 5.02 7.89 -68.62
C PRO A 161 5.45 6.95 -69.77
N GLU A 162 4.53 6.12 -70.25
CA GLU A 162 4.77 5.28 -71.42
C GLU A 162 5.07 6.13 -72.66
N GLY A 163 6.09 5.75 -73.43
CA GLY A 163 6.55 6.50 -74.60
C GLY A 163 7.44 7.71 -74.30
N CYS A 164 7.80 7.96 -73.03
CA CYS A 164 8.79 8.94 -72.61
C CYS A 164 10.16 8.32 -72.28
N VAL A 165 11.21 9.13 -72.42
CA VAL A 165 12.62 8.84 -72.16
C VAL A 165 13.28 10.04 -71.45
N ASN A 166 14.57 9.93 -71.10
CA ASN A 166 15.38 10.96 -70.44
C ASN A 166 14.68 11.65 -69.25
N PRO A 167 14.43 10.92 -68.14
CA PRO A 167 13.94 11.52 -66.92
C PRO A 167 15.06 12.29 -66.20
N GLU A 168 14.89 13.60 -66.13
CA GLU A 168 15.80 14.55 -65.50
C GLU A 168 15.03 15.33 -64.42
N TYR A 169 15.74 15.94 -63.48
CA TYR A 169 15.12 16.87 -62.52
C TYR A 169 15.97 18.12 -62.32
N GLY A 170 15.29 19.23 -62.06
CA GLY A 170 15.90 20.49 -61.69
C GLY A 170 15.33 20.99 -60.37
N TYR A 171 16.10 21.81 -59.67
CA TYR A 171 15.63 22.57 -58.52
C TYR A 171 16.08 24.03 -58.66
N GLU A 172 15.12 24.93 -58.48
CA GLU A 172 15.34 26.38 -58.49
C GLU A 172 15.12 26.92 -57.08
N PHE A 173 16.23 27.34 -56.46
CA PHE A 173 16.25 28.19 -55.27
C PHE A 173 16.07 29.65 -55.69
N VAL A 174 15.67 30.53 -54.76
CA VAL A 174 15.42 31.97 -55.02
C VAL A 174 16.63 32.67 -55.66
N SER A 175 17.85 32.17 -55.44
CA SER A 175 19.10 32.73 -56.00
C SER A 175 19.89 31.82 -56.95
N VAL A 176 19.56 30.52 -57.06
CA VAL A 176 20.39 29.52 -57.79
C VAL A 176 19.54 28.39 -58.38
N GLY A 177 19.72 28.10 -59.67
CA GLY A 177 19.18 26.90 -60.32
C GLY A 177 20.24 25.81 -60.52
N SER A 178 19.83 24.54 -60.40
CA SER A 178 20.67 23.36 -60.66
C SER A 178 19.79 22.18 -61.11
N GLY A 179 20.39 21.09 -61.58
CA GLY A 179 19.66 19.89 -62.03
C GLY A 179 20.56 18.69 -62.30
N ASP A 180 19.95 17.51 -62.30
CA ASP A 180 20.63 16.21 -62.35
C ASP A 180 19.78 15.11 -63.01
N SER A 181 20.39 13.96 -63.30
CA SER A 181 19.71 12.80 -63.90
C SER A 181 18.92 12.01 -62.84
N ALA A 182 17.67 11.64 -63.13
CA ALA A 182 16.86 10.88 -62.18
C ALA A 182 17.24 9.38 -62.16
N VAL A 183 17.26 8.79 -60.96
CA VAL A 183 17.51 7.35 -60.78
C VAL A 183 16.20 6.58 -61.09
N ILE A 184 16.24 5.74 -62.13
CA ILE A 184 15.08 4.98 -62.61
C ILE A 184 15.04 3.59 -61.97
N ASN A 185 13.89 3.21 -61.40
CA ASN A 185 13.62 1.85 -60.94
C ASN A 185 12.16 1.47 -61.29
N ASN A 186 11.99 0.47 -62.16
CA ASN A 186 10.68 -0.06 -62.60
C ASN A 186 9.65 1.01 -63.03
N GLY A 187 10.09 2.04 -63.75
CA GLY A 187 9.22 3.13 -64.24
C GLY A 187 8.94 4.24 -63.21
N VAL A 188 9.43 4.11 -61.98
CA VAL A 188 9.49 5.19 -61.00
C VAL A 188 10.86 5.86 -61.09
N CYS A 189 10.87 7.16 -61.30
CA CYS A 189 12.05 8.01 -61.23
C CYS A 189 12.18 8.57 -59.81
N SER A 190 13.40 8.70 -59.32
CA SER A 190 13.71 9.12 -57.96
C SER A 190 14.91 10.05 -57.93
N GLY A 191 14.92 10.96 -56.96
CA GLY A 191 15.99 11.91 -56.75
C GLY A 191 15.99 12.44 -55.33
N LYS A 192 17.03 13.21 -55.01
CA LYS A 192 17.29 13.74 -53.67
C LYS A 192 17.95 15.11 -53.80
N ILE A 193 17.54 16.05 -52.95
CA ILE A 193 18.19 17.35 -52.80
C ILE A 193 18.74 17.39 -51.37
N GLU A 194 20.06 17.28 -51.25
CA GLU A 194 20.78 17.25 -49.97
C GLU A 194 20.57 18.58 -49.19
N ALA A 195 20.44 18.50 -47.87
CA ALA A 195 20.17 19.65 -47.01
C ALA A 195 21.27 20.73 -47.04
N GLU A 196 22.50 20.34 -47.38
CA GLU A 196 23.66 21.23 -47.48
C GLU A 196 23.51 22.34 -48.53
N TRP A 197 22.61 22.18 -49.50
CA TRP A 197 22.34 23.18 -50.55
C TRP A 197 21.32 24.25 -50.12
N TYR A 198 20.67 24.09 -48.97
CA TYR A 198 19.66 25.05 -48.47
C TYR A 198 20.34 26.27 -47.82
N ALA A 199 20.57 27.32 -48.60
CA ALA A 199 21.10 28.59 -48.12
C ALA A 199 20.28 29.12 -46.91
N PRO A 200 20.89 29.82 -45.92
CA PRO A 200 20.20 30.19 -44.67
C PRO A 200 18.97 31.10 -44.83
N ASP A 201 18.92 31.87 -45.91
CA ASP A 201 17.85 32.78 -46.30
C ASP A 201 16.79 32.15 -47.23
N GLU A 202 17.04 30.92 -47.71
CA GLU A 202 16.15 30.19 -48.60
C GLU A 202 14.89 29.73 -47.85
N SER A 203 13.69 30.02 -48.36
CA SER A 203 12.41 29.67 -47.70
C SER A 203 11.54 28.68 -48.48
N SER A 204 11.79 28.48 -49.78
CA SER A 204 11.15 27.45 -50.60
C SER A 204 11.84 27.31 -51.95
N PHE A 205 12.00 26.07 -52.43
CA PHE A 205 12.52 25.79 -53.77
C PHE A 205 11.45 25.19 -54.68
N THR A 206 11.61 25.39 -55.99
CA THR A 206 10.78 24.75 -57.01
C THR A 206 11.50 23.52 -57.55
N LEU A 207 11.03 22.33 -57.17
CA LEU A 207 11.41 21.07 -57.80
C LEU A 207 10.66 20.91 -59.12
N THR A 208 11.38 20.70 -60.22
CA THR A 208 10.79 20.41 -61.54
C THR A 208 11.31 19.07 -62.05
N ALA A 209 10.39 18.20 -62.47
CA ALA A 209 10.68 16.94 -63.17
C ALA A 209 10.50 17.14 -64.67
N TYR A 210 11.42 16.60 -65.46
CA TYR A 210 11.45 16.67 -66.92
C TYR A 210 11.42 15.25 -67.48
N VAL A 211 10.62 15.01 -68.52
CA VAL A 211 10.72 13.80 -69.36
C VAL A 211 10.54 14.20 -70.83
N THR A 212 11.16 13.47 -71.75
CA THR A 212 11.07 13.76 -73.20
C THR A 212 10.27 12.68 -73.90
N THR A 213 9.26 13.03 -74.69
CA THR A 213 8.51 12.05 -75.51
C THR A 213 9.40 11.45 -76.60
N SER A 214 9.06 10.26 -77.07
CA SER A 214 9.75 9.56 -78.16
C SER A 214 9.83 10.33 -79.50
N ASP A 215 9.02 11.39 -79.70
CA ASP A 215 9.09 12.29 -80.86
C ASP A 215 9.69 13.69 -80.56
N GLY A 216 10.22 13.87 -79.35
CA GLY A 216 11.12 14.96 -78.94
C GLY A 216 10.48 16.13 -78.19
N PHE A 217 9.30 15.97 -77.57
CA PHE A 217 8.64 17.02 -76.78
C PHE A 217 9.01 16.90 -75.30
N THR A 218 9.49 17.98 -74.69
CA THR A 218 9.79 18.00 -73.26
C THR A 218 8.52 18.29 -72.46
N VAL A 219 8.12 17.33 -71.64
CA VAL A 219 7.05 17.44 -70.65
C VAL A 219 7.68 17.87 -69.33
N THR A 220 7.06 18.82 -68.64
CA THR A 220 7.47 19.27 -67.31
C THR A 220 6.33 19.19 -66.30
N ALA A 221 6.69 18.91 -65.05
CA ALA A 221 5.83 19.11 -63.89
C ALA A 221 6.66 19.75 -62.78
N SER A 222 6.06 20.67 -62.00
CA SER A 222 6.76 21.39 -60.94
C SER A 222 5.97 21.36 -59.63
N LYS A 223 6.70 21.29 -58.50
CA LYS A 223 6.16 21.44 -57.15
C LYS A 223 7.07 22.37 -56.35
N VAL A 224 6.46 23.30 -55.62
CA VAL A 224 7.17 24.13 -54.63
C VAL A 224 7.19 23.38 -53.30
N ILE A 225 8.37 23.26 -52.68
CA ILE A 225 8.55 22.69 -51.34
C ILE A 225 9.11 23.79 -50.45
N LYS A 226 8.51 24.01 -49.27
CA LYS A 226 9.00 25.02 -48.31
C LYS A 226 10.16 24.47 -47.49
N VAL A 227 11.16 25.30 -47.25
CA VAL A 227 12.24 25.02 -46.30
C VAL A 227 11.88 25.70 -44.97
N VAL A 228 11.82 24.92 -43.90
CA VAL A 228 11.40 25.38 -42.56
C VAL A 228 12.61 25.43 -41.62
N ASP A 229 12.79 26.58 -40.98
CA ASP A 229 13.80 26.77 -39.95
C ASP A 229 13.42 26.10 -38.63
N GLY A 230 14.37 25.33 -38.10
CA GLY A 230 14.22 24.60 -36.86
C GLY A 230 13.24 23.42 -36.94
N HIS A 231 12.76 23.01 -35.77
CA HIS A 231 11.90 21.85 -35.59
C HIS A 231 10.68 22.24 -34.75
N ARG A 232 9.51 21.75 -35.15
CA ARG A 232 8.22 21.98 -34.49
C ARG A 232 7.46 20.67 -34.31
N GLY A 233 6.55 20.65 -33.34
CA GLY A 233 5.64 19.54 -33.11
C GLY A 233 6.14 18.46 -32.14
N GLY A 234 5.24 17.56 -31.77
CA GLY A 234 5.51 16.53 -30.77
C GLY A 234 5.71 17.06 -29.34
N THR A 235 5.99 16.13 -28.42
CA THR A 235 6.14 16.40 -26.98
C THR A 235 7.30 15.58 -26.44
N ALA A 236 8.17 16.18 -25.61
CA ALA A 236 9.24 15.46 -24.90
C ALA A 236 8.71 14.85 -23.60
N ASP A 237 9.34 13.79 -23.12
CA ASP A 237 9.12 13.20 -21.79
C ASP A 237 10.42 13.12 -20.99
N CYS A 238 10.36 12.60 -19.76
CA CYS A 238 11.50 12.46 -18.85
C CYS A 238 12.70 11.64 -19.38
N ARG A 239 12.53 10.93 -20.51
CA ARG A 239 13.51 10.05 -21.17
C ARG A 239 13.63 10.30 -22.67
N THR A 240 12.56 10.70 -23.36
CA THR A 240 12.54 10.92 -24.82
C THR A 240 12.46 12.41 -25.20
N LYS A 241 13.14 12.77 -26.29
CA LYS A 241 13.09 14.12 -26.87
C LYS A 241 11.84 14.28 -27.74
N ALA A 242 11.35 15.52 -27.90
CA ALA A 242 10.25 15.79 -28.81
C ALA A 242 10.62 15.37 -30.24
N VAL A 243 9.67 14.77 -30.97
CA VAL A 243 9.88 14.31 -32.36
C VAL A 243 9.23 15.30 -33.30
N CYS A 244 10.00 15.85 -34.25
CA CYS A 244 9.49 16.87 -35.16
C CYS A 244 8.48 16.29 -36.16
N GLU A 245 7.33 16.96 -36.29
CA GLU A 245 6.23 16.55 -37.18
C GLU A 245 6.56 16.65 -38.68
N ILE A 246 7.63 17.37 -39.05
CA ILE A 246 8.09 17.52 -40.44
C ILE A 246 9.09 16.42 -40.81
N CYS A 247 10.18 16.29 -40.04
CA CYS A 247 11.32 15.46 -40.39
C CYS A 247 11.43 14.12 -39.64
N GLY A 248 10.59 13.89 -38.63
CA GLY A 248 10.63 12.71 -37.78
C GLY A 248 11.86 12.59 -36.86
N GLN A 249 12.72 13.62 -36.80
CA GLN A 249 13.93 13.60 -35.98
C GLN A 249 13.65 14.06 -34.52
N PRO A 250 14.34 13.47 -33.52
CA PRO A 250 14.27 13.91 -32.14
C PRO A 250 15.04 15.22 -31.92
N TYR A 251 14.42 16.21 -31.28
CA TYR A 251 14.97 17.55 -31.09
C TYR A 251 14.64 18.16 -29.71
N GLY A 252 15.25 19.31 -29.40
CA GLY A 252 15.13 19.95 -28.08
C GLY A 252 15.83 19.13 -27.00
N ASP A 253 15.36 19.19 -25.76
CA ASP A 253 15.82 18.34 -24.64
C ASP A 253 14.67 17.52 -24.06
N VAL A 254 15.00 16.58 -23.16
CA VAL A 254 14.02 15.76 -22.43
C VAL A 254 13.29 16.61 -21.38
N ASP A 255 11.96 16.48 -21.30
CA ASP A 255 11.18 17.17 -20.27
C ASP A 255 11.18 16.37 -18.97
N LYS A 256 12.10 16.73 -18.07
CA LYS A 256 12.26 16.12 -16.75
C LYS A 256 11.05 16.25 -15.83
N SER A 257 10.02 17.02 -16.18
CA SER A 257 8.77 17.13 -15.43
C SER A 257 7.63 16.28 -16.02
N ASN A 258 7.76 15.81 -17.27
CA ASN A 258 6.72 15.08 -17.98
C ASN A 258 6.92 13.56 -17.88
N HIS A 259 6.28 12.96 -16.87
CA HIS A 259 6.43 11.54 -16.52
C HIS A 259 5.32 10.65 -17.13
N THR A 260 5.20 10.64 -18.46
CA THR A 260 4.18 9.87 -19.19
C THR A 260 4.34 8.35 -19.11
N GLY A 261 5.54 7.84 -18.83
CA GLY A 261 5.89 6.42 -18.86
C GLY A 261 5.29 5.53 -17.76
N GLY A 262 4.31 6.03 -16.99
CA GLY A 262 3.69 5.32 -15.88
C GLY A 262 4.51 5.31 -14.59
N THR A 263 3.92 4.74 -13.53
CA THR A 263 4.48 4.75 -12.18
C THR A 263 4.49 3.36 -11.55
N GLU A 264 5.44 3.15 -10.63
CA GLU A 264 5.62 1.93 -9.85
C GLU A 264 5.77 2.27 -8.36
N LEU A 265 5.37 1.34 -7.49
CA LEU A 265 5.57 1.46 -6.04
C LEU A 265 6.86 0.73 -5.63
N LYS A 266 7.80 1.46 -5.03
CA LYS A 266 9.08 0.94 -4.52
C LYS A 266 9.16 1.09 -3.01
N ASN A 267 10.01 0.30 -2.37
CA ASN A 267 10.30 0.39 -0.93
C ASN A 267 9.11 0.16 0.03
N ASP A 268 7.94 -0.27 -0.46
CA ASP A 268 6.79 -0.63 0.38
C ASP A 268 7.16 -1.79 1.32
N LYS A 269 6.83 -1.61 2.60
CA LYS A 269 7.15 -2.57 3.66
C LYS A 269 6.19 -2.37 4.84
N PRO A 270 5.37 -3.37 5.21
CA PRO A 270 4.49 -3.25 6.37
C PRO A 270 5.29 -3.08 7.67
N ALA A 271 4.69 -2.35 8.62
CA ALA A 271 5.23 -2.22 9.97
C ALA A 271 5.15 -3.55 10.73
N THR A 272 5.90 -3.64 11.82
CA THR A 272 5.88 -4.77 12.75
C THR A 272 5.63 -4.28 14.18
N CYS A 273 5.62 -5.17 15.17
CA CYS A 273 5.50 -4.80 16.58
C CYS A 273 6.69 -3.98 17.13
N THR A 274 7.86 -4.04 16.48
CA THR A 274 9.13 -3.47 16.99
C THR A 274 9.95 -2.68 15.96
N VAL A 275 9.58 -2.72 14.68
CA VAL A 275 10.26 -2.03 13.58
C VAL A 275 9.22 -1.32 12.71
N ASP A 276 9.43 -0.03 12.48
CA ASP A 276 8.62 0.80 11.60
C ASP A 276 8.58 0.25 10.16
N GLY A 277 7.44 0.42 9.51
CA GLY A 277 7.23 0.18 8.09
C GLY A 277 7.36 1.45 7.26
N TYR A 278 7.09 1.31 5.96
CA TYR A 278 7.12 2.41 5.00
C TYR A 278 6.05 2.15 3.92
N THR A 279 5.24 3.16 3.57
CA THR A 279 4.15 3.01 2.58
C THR A 279 4.62 2.86 1.13
N GLY A 280 5.94 2.87 0.91
CA GLY A 280 6.56 2.92 -0.40
C GLY A 280 6.51 4.27 -1.09
N ASP A 281 7.46 4.47 -2.00
CA ASP A 281 7.62 5.60 -2.90
C ASP A 281 6.92 5.33 -4.23
N ILE A 282 6.22 6.33 -4.77
CA ILE A 282 5.71 6.30 -6.14
C ILE A 282 6.82 6.85 -7.05
N CYS A 283 7.47 5.97 -7.81
CA CYS A 283 8.51 6.31 -8.76
C CYS A 283 7.98 6.35 -10.21
N CYS A 284 8.60 7.15 -11.08
CA CYS A 284 8.39 7.05 -12.52
C CYS A 284 9.15 5.84 -13.08
N ILE A 285 8.48 5.00 -13.88
CA ILE A 285 9.10 3.83 -14.53
C ILE A 285 10.14 4.28 -15.60
N GLY A 286 9.91 5.43 -16.25
CA GLY A 286 10.73 5.92 -17.36
C GLY A 286 12.15 6.34 -16.95
N CYS A 287 12.26 7.12 -15.87
CA CYS A 287 13.52 7.71 -15.38
C CYS A 287 13.97 7.22 -14.00
N GLY A 288 13.07 6.65 -13.18
CA GLY A 288 13.34 6.21 -11.81
C GLY A 288 13.12 7.27 -10.72
N ASP A 289 12.84 8.53 -11.09
CA ASP A 289 12.62 9.63 -10.13
C ASP A 289 11.44 9.37 -9.19
N VAL A 290 11.57 9.77 -7.92
CA VAL A 290 10.50 9.70 -6.90
C VAL A 290 9.52 10.84 -7.13
N LEU A 291 8.32 10.52 -7.60
CA LEU A 291 7.25 11.50 -7.86
C LEU A 291 6.43 11.81 -6.60
N THR A 292 6.34 10.86 -5.67
CA THR A 292 5.74 11.06 -4.36
C THR A 292 6.43 10.14 -3.37
N ALA A 293 7.10 10.73 -2.38
CA ALA A 293 7.80 9.98 -1.34
C ALA A 293 6.83 9.30 -0.38
N GLY A 294 7.17 8.09 0.06
CA GLY A 294 6.42 7.34 1.05
C GLY A 294 6.48 7.95 2.45
N LYS A 295 5.64 7.44 3.34
CA LYS A 295 5.62 7.82 4.77
C LYS A 295 6.03 6.65 5.64
N ALA A 296 6.74 6.95 6.73
CA ALA A 296 6.98 5.98 7.79
C ALA A 296 5.66 5.54 8.41
N ILE A 297 5.53 4.24 8.65
CA ILE A 297 4.42 3.61 9.36
C ILE A 297 4.97 3.21 10.73
N PRO A 298 4.63 3.92 11.83
CA PRO A 298 5.16 3.58 13.15
C PRO A 298 4.87 2.12 13.54
N ALA A 299 5.83 1.48 14.21
CA ALA A 299 5.67 0.14 14.75
C ALA A 299 4.39 0.04 15.61
N GLU A 300 3.61 -1.02 15.44
CA GLU A 300 2.29 -1.17 16.09
C GLU A 300 2.36 -1.41 17.61
N GLY A 301 3.57 -1.60 18.14
CA GLY A 301 3.81 -2.12 19.47
C GLY A 301 3.48 -3.61 19.60
N HIS A 302 3.78 -4.17 20.77
CA HIS A 302 3.39 -5.53 21.13
C HIS A 302 1.93 -5.56 21.64
N LYS A 303 1.24 -6.66 21.35
CA LYS A 303 -0.18 -6.86 21.65
C LYS A 303 -0.41 -8.28 22.21
N GLY A 304 -1.36 -8.40 23.13
CA GLY A 304 -1.81 -9.69 23.66
C GLY A 304 -0.90 -10.29 24.74
N GLY A 305 -1.36 -11.41 25.30
CA GLY A 305 -0.72 -12.07 26.44
C GLY A 305 -0.86 -11.32 27.78
N THR A 306 -0.42 -11.99 28.85
CA THR A 306 -0.48 -11.50 30.24
C THR A 306 0.85 -11.79 30.92
N ALA A 307 1.38 -10.83 31.67
CA ALA A 307 2.57 -11.04 32.51
C ALA A 307 2.19 -11.64 33.87
N ASP A 308 3.11 -12.39 34.48
CA ASP A 308 2.97 -12.87 35.86
C ASP A 308 4.18 -12.40 36.70
N CYS A 309 4.22 -12.80 37.97
CA CYS A 309 5.26 -12.39 38.92
C CYS A 309 6.70 -12.83 38.58
N HIS A 310 6.91 -13.72 37.61
CA HIS A 310 8.22 -14.11 37.05
C HIS A 310 8.30 -14.06 35.52
N SER A 311 7.19 -14.17 34.78
CA SER A 311 7.15 -14.14 33.31
C SER A 311 6.71 -12.79 32.76
N LYS A 312 7.42 -12.30 31.74
CA LYS A 312 6.95 -11.18 30.89
C LYS A 312 5.80 -11.64 30.00
N ALA A 313 4.92 -10.71 29.60
CA ALA A 313 3.84 -11.02 28.64
C ALA A 313 4.44 -11.48 27.30
N ILE A 314 3.83 -12.47 26.66
CA ILE A 314 4.24 -12.94 25.34
C ILE A 314 3.34 -12.30 24.28
N CYS A 315 3.94 -11.58 23.33
CA CYS A 315 3.21 -10.93 22.25
C CYS A 315 2.55 -11.98 21.33
N GLU A 316 1.25 -11.87 21.10
CA GLU A 316 0.49 -12.83 20.27
C GLU A 316 0.88 -12.78 18.78
N VAL A 317 1.47 -11.65 18.34
CA VAL A 317 1.84 -11.41 16.92
C VAL A 317 3.25 -11.92 16.57
N CYS A 318 4.19 -11.92 17.53
CA CYS A 318 5.61 -12.26 17.27
C CYS A 318 6.23 -13.26 18.25
N HIS A 319 5.45 -13.70 19.24
CA HIS A 319 5.81 -14.67 20.28
C HIS A 319 7.06 -14.32 21.11
N GLN A 320 7.47 -13.04 21.11
CA GLN A 320 8.55 -12.54 21.95
C GLN A 320 8.03 -12.04 23.31
N PRO A 321 8.80 -12.22 24.40
CA PRO A 321 8.50 -11.63 25.70
C PRO A 321 8.69 -10.11 25.68
N TYR A 322 7.72 -9.37 26.23
CA TYR A 322 7.71 -7.89 26.24
C TYR A 322 7.10 -7.31 27.52
N GLY A 323 7.23 -5.99 27.68
CA GLY A 323 6.81 -5.29 28.91
C GLY A 323 7.65 -5.72 30.10
N ASP A 324 7.13 -5.57 31.32
CA ASP A 324 7.75 -6.07 32.55
C ASP A 324 6.89 -7.15 33.22
N VAL A 325 7.47 -7.83 34.21
CA VAL A 325 6.78 -8.84 35.03
C VAL A 325 5.72 -8.18 35.92
N ASP A 326 4.53 -8.75 36.01
CA ASP A 326 3.50 -8.25 36.93
C ASP A 326 3.74 -8.82 38.33
N LYS A 327 4.44 -8.03 39.15
CA LYS A 327 4.78 -8.38 40.53
C LYS A 327 3.56 -8.61 41.45
N SER A 328 2.34 -8.33 41.01
CA SER A 328 1.09 -8.59 41.74
C SER A 328 0.33 -9.83 41.26
N ASN A 329 0.66 -10.36 40.08
CA ASN A 329 -0.04 -11.50 39.47
C ASN A 329 0.64 -12.84 39.81
N HIS A 330 0.21 -13.46 40.91
CA HIS A 330 0.80 -14.67 41.48
C HIS A 330 0.11 -15.97 41.02
N THR A 331 0.12 -16.24 39.72
CA THR A 331 -0.50 -17.44 39.11
C THR A 331 0.21 -18.75 39.42
N GLY A 332 1.51 -18.72 39.73
CA GLY A 332 2.37 -19.91 39.90
C GLY A 332 2.08 -20.81 41.12
N GLY A 333 0.97 -20.59 41.82
CA GLY A 333 0.62 -21.32 43.04
C GLY A 333 1.35 -20.83 44.29
N THR A 334 1.01 -21.44 45.44
CA THR A 334 1.49 -21.05 46.76
C THR A 334 1.94 -22.24 47.60
N GLU A 335 2.79 -21.95 48.59
CA GLU A 335 3.22 -22.90 49.63
C GLU A 335 3.17 -22.24 51.01
N LEU A 336 2.96 -23.05 52.05
CA LEU A 336 3.01 -22.61 53.45
C LEU A 336 4.35 -23.01 54.06
N ARG A 337 5.06 -22.07 54.70
CA ARG A 337 6.36 -22.33 55.35
C ARG A 337 6.39 -21.81 56.78
N GLY A 338 7.12 -22.52 57.65
CA GLY A 338 7.28 -22.13 59.05
C GLY A 338 6.04 -22.35 59.92
N ASP A 339 5.05 -23.11 59.44
CA ASP A 339 3.94 -23.57 60.28
C ASP A 339 4.46 -24.46 61.41
N LYS A 340 4.08 -24.13 62.64
CA LYS A 340 4.39 -24.85 63.87
C LYS A 340 3.20 -24.67 64.83
N PRO A 341 2.46 -25.74 65.19
CA PRO A 341 1.40 -25.61 66.19
C PRO A 341 1.97 -25.13 67.53
N ALA A 342 1.13 -24.43 68.30
CA ALA A 342 1.43 -24.12 69.69
C ALA A 342 1.38 -25.39 70.54
N THR A 343 1.88 -25.29 71.77
CA THR A 343 1.76 -26.33 72.80
C THR A 343 1.44 -25.68 74.14
N CYS A 344 1.32 -26.47 75.20
CA CYS A 344 1.13 -25.97 76.57
C CYS A 344 2.29 -25.09 77.10
N VAL A 345 3.50 -25.16 76.51
CA VAL A 345 4.69 -24.41 76.94
C VAL A 345 5.29 -23.53 75.83
N ASP A 346 5.40 -24.06 74.61
CA ASP A 346 5.94 -23.36 73.45
C ASP A 346 4.84 -22.60 72.69
N ALA A 347 5.13 -21.35 72.35
CA ALA A 347 4.38 -20.61 71.35
C ALA A 347 4.52 -21.25 69.94
N GLY A 348 3.49 -21.06 69.12
CA GLY A 348 3.41 -21.54 67.73
C GLY A 348 3.37 -20.40 66.70
N TYR A 349 3.30 -20.76 65.43
CA TYR A 349 3.17 -19.85 64.30
C TYR A 349 2.37 -20.52 63.18
N THR A 350 1.39 -19.84 62.59
CA THR A 350 0.51 -20.42 61.55
C THR A 350 1.17 -20.57 60.16
N GLY A 351 2.46 -20.29 60.05
CA GLY A 351 3.20 -20.25 58.78
C GLY A 351 2.91 -19.03 57.90
N ASP A 352 3.92 -18.66 57.10
CA ASP A 352 3.84 -17.66 56.03
C ASP A 352 3.43 -18.34 54.72
N THR A 353 2.51 -17.73 53.96
CA THR A 353 2.17 -18.17 52.61
C THR A 353 3.05 -17.48 51.58
N TYR A 354 3.86 -18.25 50.84
CA TYR A 354 4.74 -17.78 49.77
C TYR A 354 4.16 -18.06 48.39
N CYS A 355 4.49 -17.23 47.39
CA CYS A 355 4.30 -17.56 45.98
C CYS A 355 5.44 -18.45 45.48
N LEU A 356 5.13 -19.60 44.89
CA LEU A 356 6.12 -20.51 44.31
C LEU A 356 6.89 -19.89 43.12
N GLY A 357 6.24 -19.00 42.36
CA GLY A 357 6.82 -18.39 41.15
C GLY A 357 7.88 -17.31 41.40
N CYS A 358 7.71 -16.50 42.44
CA CYS A 358 8.61 -15.36 42.73
C CYS A 358 9.18 -15.32 44.16
N ASN A 359 8.86 -16.32 44.99
CA ASN A 359 9.30 -16.44 46.39
C ASN A 359 8.91 -15.26 47.31
N ALA A 360 7.93 -14.44 46.91
CA ALA A 360 7.38 -13.36 47.74
C ALA A 360 6.42 -13.90 48.81
N VAL A 361 6.42 -13.32 50.01
CA VAL A 361 5.39 -13.54 51.02
C VAL A 361 4.10 -12.87 50.57
N LEU A 362 3.02 -13.63 50.42
CA LEU A 362 1.70 -13.15 50.04
C LEU A 362 0.80 -12.87 51.25
N VAL A 363 0.91 -13.73 52.28
CA VAL A 363 0.18 -13.61 53.54
C VAL A 363 1.14 -13.95 54.67
N THR A 364 1.34 -13.01 55.59
CA THR A 364 2.15 -13.23 56.78
C THR A 364 1.37 -14.02 57.83
N GLY A 365 1.99 -15.03 58.42
CA GLY A 365 1.42 -15.85 59.47
C GLY A 365 1.24 -15.11 60.80
N LYS A 366 0.51 -15.73 61.73
CA LYS A 366 0.28 -15.18 63.07
C LYS A 366 1.01 -16.01 64.12
N ALA A 367 1.60 -15.32 65.09
CA ALA A 367 2.06 -15.94 66.32
C ALA A 367 0.85 -16.49 67.09
N LEU A 368 0.96 -17.74 67.51
CA LEU A 368 0.02 -18.40 68.41
C LEU A 368 0.66 -18.38 69.81
N PRO A 369 0.00 -17.83 70.85
CA PRO A 369 0.51 -17.97 72.21
C PRO A 369 0.57 -19.46 72.59
N ALA A 370 1.42 -19.79 73.56
CA ALA A 370 1.34 -21.10 74.20
C ALA A 370 -0.07 -21.29 74.80
N GLU A 371 -0.64 -22.48 74.67
CA GLU A 371 -2.01 -22.78 75.08
C GLU A 371 -2.17 -22.80 76.61
N GLY A 372 -1.04 -22.87 77.33
CA GLY A 372 -0.98 -23.04 78.77
C GLY A 372 -1.21 -24.49 79.20
N HIS A 373 -1.04 -24.74 80.49
CA HIS A 373 -1.27 -26.06 81.06
C HIS A 373 -2.73 -26.25 81.47
N ILE A 374 -3.30 -27.41 81.12
CA ILE A 374 -4.67 -27.81 81.47
C ILE A 374 -4.69 -29.19 82.15
N GLY A 375 -5.74 -29.43 82.95
CA GLY A 375 -5.99 -30.71 83.62
C GLY A 375 -5.28 -30.88 84.96
N GLY A 376 -5.60 -31.99 85.64
CA GLY A 376 -5.14 -32.23 87.00
C GLY A 376 -5.86 -31.40 88.07
N VAL A 377 -5.58 -31.73 89.33
CA VAL A 377 -6.05 -31.01 90.53
C VAL A 377 -4.85 -30.93 91.47
N ALA A 378 -4.59 -29.76 92.04
CA ALA A 378 -3.55 -29.60 93.07
C ALA A 378 -4.10 -29.97 94.45
N ASP A 379 -3.25 -30.47 95.33
CA ASP A 379 -3.54 -30.67 96.75
C ASP A 379 -2.62 -29.80 97.63
N CYS A 380 -2.76 -29.89 98.96
CA CYS A 380 -2.00 -29.09 99.92
C CYS A 380 -0.46 -29.27 99.88
N HIS A 381 0.06 -30.28 99.18
CA HIS A 381 1.49 -30.55 98.98
C HIS A 381 1.86 -30.80 97.49
N THR A 382 0.94 -31.29 96.66
CA THR A 382 1.20 -31.64 95.24
C THR A 382 0.62 -30.62 94.28
N LYS A 383 1.43 -30.17 93.29
CA LYS A 383 0.97 -29.31 92.20
C LYS A 383 0.13 -30.10 91.18
N ALA A 384 -0.77 -29.42 90.47
CA ALA A 384 -1.56 -30.03 89.40
C ALA A 384 -0.64 -30.54 88.28
N ILE A 385 -0.95 -31.72 87.71
CA ILE A 385 -0.19 -32.31 86.60
C ILE A 385 -0.92 -32.00 85.28
N CYS A 386 -0.20 -31.43 84.30
CA CYS A 386 -0.78 -31.06 83.01
C CYS A 386 -1.06 -32.29 82.14
N ALA A 387 -2.32 -32.47 81.73
CA ALA A 387 -2.80 -33.61 80.95
C ALA A 387 -2.30 -33.65 79.49
N ILE A 388 -1.42 -32.73 79.08
CA ILE A 388 -0.79 -32.68 77.74
C ILE A 388 0.69 -33.08 77.77
N CYS A 389 1.39 -32.84 78.89
CA CYS A 389 2.87 -32.98 78.97
C CYS A 389 3.39 -33.58 80.28
N ASP A 390 2.49 -34.01 81.16
CA ASP A 390 2.76 -34.64 82.46
C ASP A 390 3.66 -33.83 83.42
N GLN A 391 3.82 -32.52 83.16
CA GLN A 391 4.60 -31.63 84.03
C GLN A 391 3.73 -31.04 85.16
N PRO A 392 4.29 -30.89 86.37
CA PRO A 392 3.64 -30.18 87.47
C PRO A 392 3.59 -28.67 87.20
N TYR A 393 2.43 -28.06 87.39
CA TYR A 393 2.19 -26.65 87.09
C TYR A 393 1.24 -25.97 88.10
N GLY A 394 1.10 -24.65 87.99
CA GLY A 394 0.35 -23.85 88.96
C GLY A 394 1.05 -23.84 90.32
N ASP A 395 0.28 -23.67 91.40
CA ASP A 395 0.76 -23.83 92.78
C ASP A 395 -0.06 -24.89 93.53
N VAL A 396 0.40 -25.25 94.73
CA VAL A 396 -0.31 -26.20 95.61
C VAL A 396 -1.61 -25.58 96.12
N ASP A 397 -2.70 -26.34 96.15
CA ASP A 397 -3.96 -25.87 96.73
C ASP A 397 -3.94 -26.12 98.24
N LYS A 398 -3.53 -25.10 98.97
CA LYS A 398 -3.46 -25.12 100.44
C LYS A 398 -4.79 -25.45 101.13
N ALA A 399 -5.95 -25.30 100.48
CA ALA A 399 -7.24 -25.65 101.07
C ALA A 399 -7.66 -27.12 100.78
N ASN A 400 -7.01 -27.78 99.83
CA ASN A 400 -7.36 -29.14 99.42
C ASN A 400 -6.60 -30.20 100.25
N HIS A 401 -7.13 -30.50 101.43
CA HIS A 401 -6.58 -31.48 102.38
C HIS A 401 -7.07 -32.93 102.14
N THR A 402 -7.19 -33.36 100.88
CA THR A 402 -7.70 -34.70 100.52
C THR A 402 -6.77 -35.87 100.89
N GLY A 403 -5.54 -35.60 101.34
CA GLY A 403 -4.57 -36.61 101.79
C GLY A 403 -4.88 -37.33 103.12
N GLY A 404 -6.06 -37.10 103.71
CA GLY A 404 -6.48 -37.70 104.98
C GLY A 404 -6.03 -36.93 106.22
N THR A 405 -6.50 -37.38 107.38
CA THR A 405 -6.34 -36.69 108.67
C THR A 405 -5.92 -37.62 109.80
N GLU A 406 -5.35 -37.04 110.85
CA GLU A 406 -5.00 -37.71 112.11
C GLU A 406 -5.43 -36.86 113.31
N LEU A 407 -5.72 -37.50 114.44
CA LEU A 407 -6.07 -36.85 115.70
C LEU A 407 -4.86 -36.87 116.63
N ARG A 408 -4.47 -35.73 117.20
CA ARG A 408 -3.33 -35.62 118.15
C ARG A 408 -3.74 -34.88 119.42
N GLY A 409 -3.19 -35.28 120.56
CA GLY A 409 -3.42 -34.60 121.84
C GLY A 409 -4.74 -34.95 122.55
N ASP A 410 -5.52 -35.90 122.01
CA ASP A 410 -6.68 -36.46 122.72
C ASP A 410 -6.29 -37.01 124.09
N LYS A 411 -7.10 -36.69 125.10
CA LYS A 411 -6.91 -37.13 126.48
C LYS A 411 -8.23 -37.00 127.27
N PRO A 412 -8.74 -38.08 127.89
CA PRO A 412 -9.96 -38.01 128.69
C PRO A 412 -9.81 -37.12 129.93
N ALA A 413 -10.93 -36.54 130.36
CA ALA A 413 -11.02 -35.81 131.63
C ALA A 413 -10.93 -36.74 132.84
N THR A 414 -10.74 -36.14 134.02
CA THR A 414 -10.68 -36.84 135.31
C THR A 414 -11.56 -36.12 136.34
N CYS A 415 -11.63 -36.61 137.58
CA CYS A 415 -12.39 -35.95 138.66
C CYS A 415 -11.85 -34.57 139.07
N THR A 416 -10.59 -34.23 138.75
CA THR A 416 -9.91 -33.00 139.20
C THR A 416 -9.10 -32.27 138.13
N VAL A 417 -8.96 -32.84 136.93
CA VAL A 417 -8.21 -32.26 135.81
C VAL A 417 -9.00 -32.45 134.51
N ASP A 418 -9.16 -31.35 133.77
CA ASP A 418 -9.83 -31.32 132.46
C ASP A 418 -9.11 -32.22 131.43
N GLY A 419 -9.89 -32.75 130.48
CA GLY A 419 -9.43 -33.45 129.29
C GLY A 419 -9.41 -32.54 128.06
N TYR A 420 -9.09 -33.13 126.91
CA TYR A 420 -9.07 -32.46 125.62
C TYR A 420 -9.45 -33.45 124.51
N THR A 421 -10.30 -33.08 123.57
CA THR A 421 -10.76 -33.99 122.49
C THR A 421 -9.70 -34.23 121.40
N GLY A 422 -8.58 -33.49 121.43
CA GLY A 422 -7.52 -33.56 120.43
C GLY A 422 -7.76 -32.69 119.20
N ASP A 423 -6.67 -32.25 118.60
CA ASP A 423 -6.64 -31.50 117.34
C ASP A 423 -6.62 -32.46 116.15
N THR A 424 -7.40 -32.16 115.11
CA THR A 424 -7.37 -32.87 113.82
C THR A 424 -6.38 -32.19 112.88
N TYR A 425 -5.32 -32.90 112.49
CA TYR A 425 -4.30 -32.45 111.56
C TYR A 425 -4.47 -33.06 110.17
N CYS A 426 -4.01 -32.38 109.12
CA CYS A 426 -3.85 -32.96 107.79
C CYS A 426 -2.57 -33.80 107.71
N LEU A 427 -2.67 -35.04 107.19
CA LEU A 427 -1.51 -35.90 106.95
C LEU A 427 -0.58 -35.39 105.83
N GLY A 428 -1.10 -34.57 104.91
CA GLY A 428 -0.34 -34.05 103.76
C GLY A 428 0.54 -32.83 104.07
N CYS A 429 -0.02 -31.80 104.74
CA CYS A 429 0.70 -30.56 105.06
C CYS A 429 1.06 -30.40 106.55
N GLY A 430 0.50 -31.19 107.45
CA GLY A 430 0.74 -31.09 108.90
C GLY A 430 0.10 -29.87 109.59
N GLU A 431 -0.75 -29.10 108.91
CA GLU A 431 -1.54 -28.00 109.50
C GLU A 431 -2.76 -28.54 110.27
N ILE A 432 -3.24 -27.77 111.27
CA ILE A 432 -4.46 -28.08 112.03
C ILE A 432 -5.67 -27.72 111.18
N LEU A 433 -6.58 -28.67 110.98
CA LEU A 433 -7.85 -28.48 110.26
C LEU A 433 -9.02 -28.19 111.19
N VAL A 434 -9.02 -28.80 112.38
CA VAL A 434 -10.02 -28.59 113.43
C VAL A 434 -9.31 -28.63 114.78
N THR A 435 -9.45 -27.56 115.55
CA THR A 435 -8.94 -27.49 116.93
C THR A 435 -9.88 -28.25 117.87
N GLY A 436 -9.34 -29.00 118.83
CA GLY A 436 -10.11 -29.71 119.85
C GLY A 436 -10.73 -28.80 120.92
N GLU A 437 -11.65 -29.35 121.71
CA GLU A 437 -12.29 -28.66 122.83
C GLU A 437 -11.83 -29.24 124.18
N ALA A 438 -11.82 -28.40 125.21
CA ALA A 438 -11.55 -28.81 126.58
C ALA A 438 -12.75 -29.57 127.16
N ILE A 439 -12.49 -30.72 127.80
CA ILE A 439 -13.50 -31.56 128.44
C ILE A 439 -13.45 -31.27 129.95
N PRO A 440 -14.45 -30.59 130.55
CA PRO A 440 -14.38 -30.21 131.96
C PRO A 440 -14.24 -31.40 132.91
N ALA A 441 -13.48 -31.24 133.99
CA ALA A 441 -13.32 -32.24 135.03
C ALA A 441 -14.67 -32.68 135.63
N GLU A 442 -14.83 -33.99 135.83
CA GLU A 442 -16.12 -34.60 136.21
C GLU A 442 -16.57 -34.30 137.65
N GLY A 443 -15.68 -33.78 138.49
CA GLY A 443 -15.91 -33.57 139.92
C GLY A 443 -15.89 -34.87 140.75
N HIS A 444 -15.93 -34.70 142.07
CA HIS A 444 -15.96 -35.81 143.03
C HIS A 444 -17.38 -36.35 143.24
N LYS A 445 -17.51 -37.68 143.27
CA LYS A 445 -18.78 -38.43 143.34
C LYS A 445 -18.65 -39.58 144.34
N GLY A 446 -19.72 -39.89 145.07
CA GLY A 446 -19.79 -41.01 146.02
C GLY A 446 -19.44 -40.67 147.48
N GLY A 447 -19.72 -41.61 148.38
CA GLY A 447 -19.45 -41.50 149.82
C GLY A 447 -20.46 -40.68 150.64
N THR A 448 -20.47 -40.90 151.96
CA THR A 448 -21.33 -40.19 152.92
C THR A 448 -20.49 -39.57 154.04
N ALA A 449 -20.62 -38.26 154.26
CA ALA A 449 -19.98 -37.59 155.39
C ALA A 449 -20.66 -37.94 156.73
N THR A 450 -19.88 -37.89 157.81
CA THR A 450 -20.33 -38.08 159.19
C THR A 450 -20.00 -36.83 160.02
N THR A 451 -20.22 -36.89 161.34
CA THR A 451 -19.84 -35.81 162.26
C THR A 451 -18.33 -35.72 162.53
N THR A 452 -17.54 -36.68 162.04
CA THR A 452 -16.07 -36.74 162.26
C THR A 452 -15.25 -37.01 161.01
N GLU A 453 -15.83 -37.57 159.95
CA GLU A 453 -15.15 -37.89 158.69
C GLU A 453 -15.90 -37.35 157.47
N LYS A 454 -15.17 -36.84 156.48
CA LYS A 454 -15.71 -36.29 155.23
C LYS A 454 -16.14 -37.41 154.28
N ALA A 455 -16.99 -37.10 153.30
CA ALA A 455 -17.32 -38.04 152.24
C ALA A 455 -16.06 -38.37 151.42
N VAL A 456 -15.79 -39.66 151.18
CA VAL A 456 -14.63 -40.08 150.36
C VAL A 456 -15.10 -40.36 148.94
N CYS A 457 -14.45 -39.75 147.96
CA CYS A 457 -14.82 -39.90 146.55
C CYS A 457 -14.53 -41.32 146.05
N GLU A 458 -15.55 -42.04 145.61
CA GLU A 458 -15.47 -43.44 145.18
C GLU A 458 -14.59 -43.65 143.94
N VAL A 459 -14.34 -42.58 143.17
CA VAL A 459 -13.52 -42.60 141.93
C VAL A 459 -12.02 -42.43 142.23
N CYS A 460 -11.64 -41.74 143.30
CA CYS A 460 -10.23 -41.33 143.53
C CYS A 460 -9.71 -41.47 144.97
N GLY A 461 -10.55 -41.85 145.93
CA GLY A 461 -10.15 -42.11 147.32
C GLY A 461 -9.90 -40.88 148.20
N GLU A 462 -10.07 -39.67 147.68
CA GLU A 462 -9.82 -38.43 148.44
C GLU A 462 -11.06 -37.96 149.24
N PRO A 463 -10.88 -37.44 150.48
CA PRO A 463 -11.96 -36.92 151.31
C PRO A 463 -12.39 -35.49 150.89
N TYR A 464 -13.64 -35.33 150.48
CA TYR A 464 -14.22 -34.09 149.98
C TYR A 464 -15.53 -33.69 150.69
N GLY A 465 -16.02 -32.47 150.45
CA GLY A 465 -17.17 -31.91 151.16
C GLY A 465 -16.86 -31.46 152.60
N GLU A 466 -17.86 -31.46 153.47
CA GLU A 466 -17.78 -30.98 154.86
C GLU A 466 -18.37 -32.00 155.87
N LEU A 467 -18.20 -31.75 157.17
CA LEU A 467 -18.67 -32.61 158.25
C LEU A 467 -20.08 -32.24 158.71
N LEU A 468 -20.80 -33.19 159.31
CA LEU A 468 -22.13 -32.95 159.90
C LEU A 468 -22.05 -32.38 161.34
N PRO A 469 -22.98 -31.50 161.75
CA PRO A 469 -23.00 -30.93 163.12
C PRO A 469 -23.69 -31.85 164.16
N ALA A 470 -23.46 -31.56 165.44
CA ALA A 470 -24.01 -32.30 166.60
C ALA A 470 -25.20 -31.58 167.28
N PRO A 471 -26.10 -32.30 168.01
CA PRO A 471 -27.40 -31.76 168.44
C PRO A 471 -27.47 -31.21 169.89
N GLU A 472 -28.25 -30.15 170.11
CA GLU A 472 -28.66 -29.62 171.43
C GLU A 472 -30.08 -28.94 171.37
N PRO A 473 -30.67 -28.33 172.43
CA PRO A 473 -32.05 -28.67 172.85
C PRO A 473 -33.21 -27.70 172.51
N THR A 474 -34.44 -28.14 172.78
CA THR A 474 -35.73 -27.44 172.57
C THR A 474 -36.18 -26.60 173.80
N PRO A 475 -36.83 -25.43 173.61
CA PRO A 475 -38.28 -25.33 173.87
C PRO A 475 -39.10 -24.33 172.99
N THR A 476 -40.43 -24.41 173.15
CA THR A 476 -41.58 -23.76 172.45
C THR A 476 -42.13 -22.55 173.28
N PRO A 477 -43.10 -21.64 172.89
CA PRO A 477 -43.80 -21.31 171.60
C PRO A 477 -43.92 -19.79 171.18
N ALA A 478 -44.27 -19.55 169.89
CA ALA A 478 -45.16 -18.47 169.35
C ALA A 478 -44.78 -16.96 169.53
N PRO A 479 -45.48 -15.96 168.90
CA PRO A 479 -46.60 -15.98 167.94
C PRO A 479 -46.42 -15.14 166.63
N THR A 480 -47.41 -15.18 165.73
CA THR A 480 -47.53 -14.36 164.48
C THR A 480 -48.04 -12.93 164.74
N PRO A 481 -47.61 -11.91 163.96
CA PRO A 481 -48.55 -11.14 163.12
C PRO A 481 -47.96 -10.59 161.79
N ALA A 482 -48.76 -9.83 161.04
CA ALA A 482 -48.43 -9.01 159.85
C ALA A 482 -49.07 -7.58 160.02
N PRO A 483 -48.98 -6.57 159.10
CA PRO A 483 -48.37 -6.50 157.75
C PRO A 483 -47.62 -5.15 157.43
N THR A 484 -47.56 -4.77 156.13
CA THR A 484 -47.48 -3.42 155.47
C THR A 484 -46.14 -2.68 155.09
N ASP A 485 -46.03 -2.43 153.76
CA ASP A 485 -45.69 -1.18 153.01
C ASP A 485 -44.28 -0.74 152.49
N LYS A 486 -44.33 0.13 151.45
CA LYS A 486 -43.33 0.53 150.40
C LYS A 486 -43.04 2.08 150.44
N PRO A 487 -41.83 2.58 150.08
CA PRO A 487 -41.59 3.41 148.86
C PRO A 487 -40.28 3.05 148.10
N ALA A 488 -40.01 3.29 146.80
CA ALA A 488 -40.48 4.17 145.70
C ALA A 488 -39.41 5.21 145.28
N ASP A 489 -39.09 5.53 144.02
CA ASP A 489 -39.03 4.85 142.68
C ASP A 489 -37.74 5.48 141.97
N ASP A 490 -37.41 5.77 140.69
CA ASP A 490 -37.97 5.84 139.31
C ASP A 490 -37.01 5.11 138.28
N GLY A 491 -36.45 5.58 137.12
CA GLY A 491 -36.36 6.85 136.33
C GLY A 491 -35.62 6.69 134.95
N THR A 492 -35.49 7.75 134.10
CA THR A 492 -35.03 7.74 132.65
C THR A 492 -34.41 9.13 132.22
N PRO A 493 -33.91 9.50 130.97
CA PRO A 493 -34.15 8.95 129.60
C PRO A 493 -33.06 9.06 128.44
N LYS A 494 -33.34 8.38 127.29
CA LYS A 494 -33.21 8.70 125.81
C LYS A 494 -32.03 9.55 125.22
N THR A 495 -31.65 9.54 123.92
CA THR A 495 -32.22 9.06 122.61
C THR A 495 -31.12 8.95 121.51
N GLY A 496 -31.34 8.24 120.39
CA GLY A 496 -30.75 8.64 119.07
C GLY A 496 -30.00 7.60 118.20
N ASP A 497 -30.70 6.62 117.59
CA ASP A 497 -31.08 6.52 116.16
C ASP A 497 -30.34 7.48 115.18
N ASP A 498 -30.03 7.19 113.90
CA ASP A 498 -30.26 6.07 112.95
C ASP A 498 -29.28 6.25 111.74
N GLY A 499 -29.14 5.39 110.71
CA GLY A 499 -29.78 4.12 110.34
C GLY A 499 -29.21 3.62 108.97
N SER A 500 -29.52 2.39 108.53
CA SER A 500 -28.83 1.75 107.37
C SER A 500 -29.75 1.02 106.37
N VAL A 501 -30.21 1.75 105.34
CA VAL A 501 -30.78 1.26 104.06
C VAL A 501 -30.65 2.44 103.04
N THR A 502 -30.47 2.31 101.71
CA THR A 502 -30.77 1.24 100.75
C THR A 502 -29.87 1.36 99.49
N LEU A 503 -29.63 0.22 98.80
CA LEU A 503 -29.37 0.02 97.36
C LEU A 503 -29.34 1.24 96.40
N TRP A 504 -28.31 1.36 95.52
CA TRP A 504 -28.42 1.51 94.04
C TRP A 504 -27.05 1.85 93.37
N LEU A 505 -26.91 1.51 92.07
CA LEU A 505 -25.93 1.99 91.08
C LEU A 505 -24.42 1.78 91.31
N ALA A 506 -23.93 0.57 91.02
CA ALA A 506 -22.57 0.35 90.47
C ALA A 506 -22.51 -0.92 89.60
N ILE A 507 -21.51 -1.02 88.72
CA ILE A 507 -21.12 -2.20 87.90
C ILE A 507 -22.15 -2.64 86.83
N LEU A 508 -22.18 -1.93 85.70
CA LEU A 508 -22.45 -2.49 84.37
C LEU A 508 -22.04 -1.47 83.29
N LEU A 509 -20.97 -1.74 82.52
CA LEU A 509 -20.64 -1.17 81.18
C LEU A 509 -19.16 -1.44 80.80
N ILE A 510 -18.84 -2.62 80.24
CA ILE A 510 -17.72 -2.79 79.30
C ILE A 510 -18.19 -3.70 78.15
N SER A 511 -18.97 -3.13 77.24
CA SER A 511 -19.36 -3.77 75.99
C SER A 511 -19.56 -2.68 74.91
N GLY A 512 -18.62 -2.60 73.97
CA GLY A 512 -18.54 -1.48 73.03
C GLY A 512 -17.64 -1.77 71.84
N GLY A 513 -18.06 -2.69 70.96
CA GLY A 513 -17.34 -2.98 69.72
C GLY A 513 -17.42 -1.83 68.72
N ALA A 514 -16.27 -1.27 68.31
CA ALA A 514 -16.20 -0.16 67.37
C ALA A 514 -16.09 -0.64 65.92
N ILE A 515 -17.22 -0.87 65.25
CA ILE A 515 -17.29 -1.05 63.79
C ILE A 515 -18.46 -0.23 63.22
N THR A 516 -18.15 0.93 62.63
CA THR A 516 -19.04 1.67 61.72
C THR A 516 -18.29 1.96 60.42
N VAL A 517 -18.56 1.17 59.38
CA VAL A 517 -17.89 1.27 58.08
C VAL A 517 -18.43 2.46 57.28
N THR A 518 -17.55 3.40 56.94
CA THR A 518 -17.87 4.57 56.10
C THR A 518 -17.64 4.26 54.62
N VAL A 519 -18.62 3.62 53.96
CA VAL A 519 -18.60 3.48 52.49
C VAL A 519 -18.90 4.83 51.83
N ARG A 520 -17.94 5.37 51.07
CA ARG A 520 -18.06 6.66 50.36
C ARG A 520 -17.47 6.63 48.95
N SER A 521 -18.20 6.07 47.99
CA SER A 521 -18.03 6.31 46.55
C SER A 521 -19.33 5.92 45.82
N ALA A 522 -20.04 6.81 45.13
CA ALA A 522 -19.67 7.51 43.89
C ALA A 522 -19.70 6.61 42.64
N ARG A 523 -20.92 6.33 42.14
CA ARG A 523 -21.10 5.91 40.73
C ARG A 523 -20.84 7.12 39.83
N LYS A 524 -19.97 6.94 38.84
CA LYS A 524 -19.62 7.93 37.81
C LYS A 524 -20.39 7.60 36.53
N SER A 525 -20.62 8.60 35.68
CA SER A 525 -20.97 8.37 34.28
C SER A 525 -19.70 8.17 33.44
N LYS A 526 -19.74 7.16 32.56
CA LYS A 526 -19.45 7.32 31.13
C LYS A 526 -20.06 6.15 30.35
#